data_AF-A0A7S2HRE3-F1
#
_entry.id   AF-A0A7S2HRE3-F1
#
_cell.length_a   1.000
_cell.length_b   1.000
_cell.length_c   1.000
_cell.angle_alpha   90.00
_cell.angle_beta   90.00
_cell.angle_gamma   90.00
#
_symmetry.space_group_name_H-M   'P 1'
#
loop_
_entity.id
_entity.type
_entity.pdbx_description
1 polymer ?
#
loop_
_entity_poly.entity_id
_entity_poly.type
_entity_poly.pdbx_seq_one_letter_code
_entity_poly.pdbx_strand_id
1 'polypeptide(L)'
;AAQLSDRYITTRFLPDKAVDLLDEACSMIRVQLSSRPEAIDRLERKRHELEVEVKALSKEADKGSKSRLQEAQKELAATKEELAPLLVRYEEERGIIEELKSTKQRLEELKRKLQGMEAR
;
A
#
# COMPACT_ATOMS: atom_id res chain seq x y z
N ALA A 1 29.14 -14.97 12.06
CA ALA A 1 28.11 -15.70 12.84
C ALA A 1 27.94 -17.17 12.37
N ALA A 2 29.02 -17.82 11.91
CA ALA A 2 28.94 -19.15 11.27
C ALA A 2 29.34 -20.32 12.19
N GLN A 3 29.55 -20.09 13.50
CA GLN A 3 29.90 -21.14 14.47
C GLN A 3 28.88 -21.29 15.62
N LEU A 4 27.74 -20.60 15.55
CA LEU A 4 26.71 -20.64 16.60
C LEU A 4 25.31 -21.06 16.11
N SER A 5 25.17 -21.57 14.88
CA SER A 5 23.86 -22.04 14.37
C SER A 5 23.65 -23.55 14.53
N ASP A 6 24.65 -24.31 15.00
CA ASP A 6 24.61 -25.77 15.00
C ASP A 6 24.01 -26.39 16.28
N ARG A 7 23.58 -25.58 17.27
CA ARG A 7 23.21 -26.11 18.61
C ARG A 7 21.74 -26.11 18.99
N TYR A 8 20.84 -25.48 18.24
CA TYR A 8 19.43 -25.34 18.70
C TYR A 8 18.34 -25.69 17.68
N ILE A 9 18.67 -26.19 16.49
CA ILE A 9 17.65 -26.62 15.51
C ILE A 9 18.07 -27.93 14.85
N THR A 10 18.04 -29.02 15.62
CA THR A 10 18.44 -30.37 15.20
C THR A 10 17.32 -31.22 14.61
N THR A 11 16.30 -30.64 13.96
CA THR A 11 15.19 -31.48 13.42
C THR A 11 14.56 -31.08 12.10
N ARG A 12 15.07 -30.13 11.31
CA ARG A 12 14.41 -29.83 10.02
C ARG A 12 15.39 -29.58 8.89
N PHE A 13 15.49 -30.57 8.01
CA PHE A 13 16.21 -30.51 6.74
C PHE A 13 15.67 -29.37 5.86
N LEU A 14 16.59 -28.56 5.32
CA LEU A 14 16.41 -27.70 4.15
C LEU A 14 16.31 -28.61 2.90
N PRO A 15 15.39 -28.35 1.95
CA PRO A 15 15.23 -27.07 1.25
C PRO A 15 13.86 -26.39 1.41
N ASP A 16 12.87 -27.06 2.02
CA ASP A 16 11.46 -26.64 2.03
C ASP A 16 11.24 -25.38 2.90
N LYS A 17 11.84 -25.35 4.09
CA LYS A 17 11.63 -24.27 5.06
C LYS A 17 12.21 -22.91 4.67
N ALA A 18 13.27 -22.90 3.87
CA ALA A 18 13.82 -21.64 3.36
C ALA A 18 12.92 -21.04 2.30
N VAL A 19 12.24 -21.88 1.51
CA VAL A 19 11.24 -21.46 0.52
C VAL A 19 9.99 -20.94 1.24
N ASP A 20 9.51 -21.65 2.27
CA ASP A 20 8.34 -21.21 3.05
C ASP A 20 8.56 -19.84 3.73
N LEU A 21 9.73 -19.64 4.36
CA LEU A 21 10.04 -18.38 5.07
C LEU A 21 10.25 -17.22 4.09
N LEU A 22 10.78 -17.52 2.90
CA LEU A 22 10.85 -16.57 1.79
C LEU A 22 9.45 -16.23 1.27
N ASP A 23 8.57 -17.21 1.12
CA ASP A 23 7.19 -17.03 0.65
C ASP A 23 6.33 -16.26 1.67
N GLU A 24 6.53 -16.49 2.96
CA GLU A 24 5.92 -15.69 4.04
C GLU A 24 6.41 -14.23 3.99
N ALA A 25 7.72 -14.01 3.85
CA ALA A 25 8.29 -12.66 3.73
C ALA A 25 7.80 -11.97 2.44
N CYS A 26 7.78 -12.67 1.31
CA CYS A 26 7.27 -12.17 0.03
C CYS A 26 5.78 -11.87 0.10
N SER A 27 4.98 -12.70 0.79
CA SER A 27 3.55 -12.46 0.97
C SER A 27 3.29 -11.26 1.88
N MET A 28 4.06 -11.08 2.95
CA MET A 28 3.98 -9.91 3.82
C MET A 28 4.36 -8.63 3.07
N ILE A 29 5.45 -8.64 2.32
CA ILE A 29 5.87 -7.52 1.47
C ILE A 29 4.78 -7.21 0.44
N ARG A 30 4.17 -8.23 -0.16
CA ARG A 30 3.08 -8.05 -1.13
C ARG A 30 1.85 -7.40 -0.51
N VAL A 31 1.48 -7.78 0.72
CA VAL A 31 0.38 -7.13 1.45
C VAL A 31 0.71 -5.67 1.74
N GLN A 32 1.92 -5.38 2.22
CA GLN A 32 2.40 -4.01 2.47
C GLN A 32 2.44 -3.17 1.18
N LEU A 33 2.86 -3.76 0.06
CA LEU A 33 2.89 -3.11 -1.25
C LEU A 33 1.49 -2.89 -1.82
N SER A 34 0.53 -3.74 -1.45
CA SER A 34 -0.87 -3.60 -1.84
C SER A 34 -1.66 -2.61 -0.97
N SER A 35 -1.14 -2.27 0.21
CA SER A 35 -1.74 -1.24 1.07
C SER A 35 -1.40 0.17 0.58
N ARG A 36 -2.29 1.13 0.89
CA ARG A 36 -2.01 2.55 0.65
C ARG A 36 -0.79 2.98 1.49
N PRO A 37 0.08 3.85 0.97
CA PRO A 37 1.16 4.44 1.74
C PRO A 37 0.63 5.06 3.04
N GLU A 38 1.32 4.82 4.15
CA GLU A 38 0.88 5.27 5.47
C GLU A 38 0.68 6.79 5.54
N ALA A 39 1.48 7.56 4.79
CA ALA A 39 1.33 9.01 4.66
C ALA A 39 -0.03 9.41 4.04
N ILE A 40 -0.47 8.70 3.00
CA ILE A 40 -1.77 8.93 2.34
C ILE A 40 -2.91 8.56 3.30
N ASP A 41 -2.81 7.41 3.95
CA ASP A 41 -3.83 6.94 4.91
C ASP A 41 -4.00 7.92 6.08
N ARG A 42 -2.90 8.44 6.64
CA ARG A 42 -2.95 9.43 7.73
C ARG A 42 -3.64 10.73 7.28
N LEU A 43 -3.29 11.24 6.10
CA LEU A 43 -3.88 12.46 5.55
C LEU A 43 -5.37 12.27 5.19
N GLU A 44 -5.75 11.12 4.67
CA GLU A 44 -7.15 10.80 4.38
C GLU A 44 -8.01 10.72 5.65
N ARG A 45 -7.50 10.09 6.72
CA ARG A 45 -8.20 10.05 8.01
C ARG A 45 -8.40 11.46 8.55
N LYS A 46 -7.34 12.28 8.56
CA LYS A 46 -7.41 13.68 8.98
C LYS A 46 -8.40 14.48 8.14
N ARG A 47 -8.39 14.31 6.81
CA ARG A 47 -9.37 14.93 5.90
C ARG A 47 -10.79 14.53 6.28
N HIS A 48 -11.03 13.26 6.57
CA HIS A 48 -12.35 12.77 6.92
C HIS A 48 -12.85 13.33 8.26
N GLU A 49 -11.99 13.36 9.27
CA GLU A 49 -12.29 13.97 10.58
C GLU A 49 -12.67 15.44 10.42
N LEU A 50 -11.89 16.20 9.65
CA LEU A 50 -12.19 17.61 9.34
C LEU A 50 -13.48 17.79 8.54
N GLU A 51 -13.81 16.88 7.61
CA GLU A 51 -15.08 16.92 6.87
C GLU A 51 -16.29 16.70 7.79
N VAL A 52 -16.17 15.76 8.74
CA VAL A 52 -17.20 15.51 9.75
C VAL A 52 -17.35 16.73 10.66
N GLU A 53 -16.24 17.30 11.12
CA GLU A 53 -16.23 18.49 11.98
C GLU A 53 -16.86 19.70 11.28
N VAL A 54 -16.45 20.00 10.03
CA VAL A 54 -17.05 21.07 9.22
C VAL A 54 -18.56 20.87 9.06
N LYS A 55 -19.00 19.63 8.82
CA LYS A 55 -20.43 19.30 8.68
C LYS A 55 -21.19 19.47 10.01
N ALA A 56 -20.57 19.15 11.14
CA ALA A 56 -21.16 19.37 12.46
C ALA A 56 -21.29 20.87 12.76
N LEU A 57 -20.19 21.61 12.64
CA LEU A 57 -20.13 23.06 12.92
C LEU A 57 -21.02 23.88 11.98
N SER A 58 -21.26 23.41 10.75
CA SER A 58 -22.18 24.09 9.81
C SER A 58 -23.63 24.17 10.30
N LYS A 59 -24.02 23.33 11.26
CA LYS A 59 -25.37 23.32 11.86
C LYS A 59 -25.48 24.22 13.10
N GLU A 60 -24.36 24.74 13.59
CA GLU A 60 -24.30 25.59 14.77
C GLU A 60 -24.23 27.07 14.36
N ALA A 61 -24.84 27.95 15.15
CA ALA A 61 -25.04 29.36 14.78
C ALA A 61 -24.32 30.37 15.68
N ASP A 62 -23.62 29.91 16.72
CA ASP A 62 -22.89 30.77 17.63
C ASP A 62 -21.58 31.32 17.02
N LYS A 63 -21.07 32.40 17.61
CA LYS A 63 -19.87 33.08 17.11
C LYS A 63 -18.61 32.22 17.21
N GLY A 64 -18.52 31.34 18.22
CA GLY A 64 -17.38 30.45 18.41
C GLY A 64 -17.31 29.40 17.30
N SER A 65 -18.43 28.73 17.03
CA SER A 65 -18.53 27.72 15.97
C SER A 65 -18.30 28.29 14.58
N LYS A 66 -18.68 29.54 14.31
CA LYS A 66 -18.34 30.22 13.04
C LYS A 66 -16.83 30.45 12.86
N SER A 67 -16.11 30.82 13.92
CA SER A 67 -14.65 30.99 13.86
C SER A 67 -13.97 29.64 13.65
N ARG A 68 -14.34 28.62 14.44
CA ARG A 68 -13.81 27.26 14.31
C ARG A 68 -14.11 26.64 12.94
N LEU A 69 -15.30 26.89 12.38
CA LEU A 69 -15.68 26.43 11.05
C LEU A 69 -14.73 26.98 9.97
N GLN A 70 -14.36 28.27 10.06
CA GLN A 70 -13.41 28.86 9.10
C GLN A 70 -12.02 28.26 9.23
N GLU A 71 -11.55 27.99 10.44
CA GLU A 71 -10.27 27.31 10.69
C GLU A 71 -10.28 25.88 10.14
N ALA A 72 -11.30 25.09 10.48
CA ALA A 72 -11.45 23.71 10.01
C ALA A 72 -11.55 23.64 8.48
N GLN A 73 -12.20 24.60 7.82
CA GLN A 73 -12.22 24.69 6.34
C GLN A 73 -10.85 24.99 5.74
N LYS A 74 -10.06 25.87 6.36
CA LYS A 74 -8.68 26.15 5.93
C LYS A 74 -7.79 24.94 6.10
N GLU A 75 -7.86 24.26 7.24
CA GLU A 75 -7.12 23.03 7.51
C GLU A 75 -7.52 21.90 6.55
N LEU A 76 -8.81 21.79 6.22
CA LEU A 76 -9.32 20.83 5.24
C LEU A 76 -8.76 21.12 3.84
N ALA A 77 -8.73 22.39 3.43
CA ALA A 77 -8.16 22.79 2.15
C ALA A 77 -6.67 22.48 2.06
N ALA A 78 -5.89 22.85 3.09
CA ALA A 78 -4.46 22.53 3.17
C ALA A 78 -4.22 21.01 3.13
N THR A 79 -5.00 20.23 3.89
CA THR A 79 -4.88 18.76 3.90
C THR A 79 -5.19 18.17 2.51
N LYS A 80 -6.15 18.74 1.76
CA LYS A 80 -6.46 18.33 0.39
C LYS A 80 -5.34 18.67 -0.59
N GLU A 81 -4.74 19.85 -0.47
CA GLU A 81 -3.58 20.26 -1.29
C GLU A 81 -2.36 19.36 -1.06
N GLU A 82 -2.11 18.94 0.18
CA GLU A 82 -1.04 17.99 0.51
C GLU A 82 -1.33 16.58 -0.01
N LEU A 83 -2.59 16.14 0.09
CA LEU A 83 -3.00 14.78 -0.29
C LEU A 83 -3.02 14.57 -1.81
N ALA A 84 -3.45 15.57 -2.58
CA ALA A 84 -3.62 15.47 -4.03
C ALA A 84 -2.37 14.96 -4.78
N PRO A 85 -1.16 15.54 -4.63
CA PRO A 85 0.02 15.08 -5.37
C PRO A 85 0.46 13.68 -4.94
N LEU A 86 0.21 13.28 -3.69
CA LEU A 86 0.55 11.94 -3.19
C LEU A 86 -0.35 10.87 -3.81
N LEU A 87 -1.65 11.15 -3.94
CA LEU A 87 -2.58 10.25 -4.60
C LEU A 87 -2.25 10.07 -6.09
N VAL A 88 -1.92 11.16 -6.79
CA VAL A 88 -1.53 11.10 -8.21
C VAL A 88 -0.30 10.20 -8.39
N ARG A 89 0.77 10.44 -7.61
CA ARG A 89 1.97 9.59 -7.68
C ARG A 89 1.67 8.13 -7.35
N TYR A 90 0.85 7.89 -6.35
CA TYR A 90 0.47 6.53 -5.97
C TYR A 90 -0.32 5.81 -7.08
N GLU A 91 -1.25 6.50 -7.75
CA GLU A 91 -2.00 5.94 -8.88
C GLU A 91 -1.09 5.64 -10.08
N GLU A 92 -0.15 6.55 -10.39
CA GLU A 92 0.87 6.35 -11.43
C GLU A 92 1.75 5.13 -11.13
N GLU A 93 2.31 5.04 -9.92
CA GLU A 93 3.15 3.91 -9.49
C GLU A 93 2.38 2.59 -9.56
N ARG A 94 1.11 2.58 -9.11
CA ARG A 94 0.24 1.40 -9.20
C ARG A 94 0.00 0.99 -10.64
N GLY A 95 -0.27 1.93 -11.54
CA GLY A 95 -0.46 1.66 -12.97
C GLY A 95 0.75 0.96 -13.57
N ILE A 96 1.96 1.48 -13.30
CA ILE A 96 3.22 0.89 -13.78
C ILE A 96 3.41 -0.54 -13.27
N ILE A 97 3.11 -0.79 -11.98
CA ILE A 97 3.22 -2.14 -11.39
C ILE A 97 2.24 -3.11 -12.06
N GLU A 98 1.02 -2.66 -12.33
CA GLU A 98 -0.03 -3.48 -12.95
C GLU A 98 0.30 -3.82 -14.41
N GLU A 99 0.81 -2.85 -15.17
CA GLU A 99 1.33 -3.06 -16.52
C GLU A 99 2.51 -4.04 -16.55
N LEU A 100 3.46 -3.90 -15.63
CA LEU A 100 4.60 -4.80 -15.50
C LEU A 100 4.14 -6.23 -15.20
N LYS A 101 3.15 -6.38 -14.31
CA LYS A 101 2.57 -7.69 -13.96
C LYS A 101 1.90 -8.33 -15.16
N SER A 102 1.08 -7.57 -15.89
CA SER A 102 0.42 -8.06 -17.12
C SER A 102 1.44 -8.49 -18.18
N THR A 103 2.47 -7.67 -18.40
CA THR A 103 3.54 -7.96 -19.37
C THR A 103 4.30 -9.23 -19.00
N LYS A 104 4.65 -9.41 -17.72
CA LYS A 104 5.29 -10.64 -17.24
C LYS A 104 4.39 -11.87 -17.43
N GLN A 105 3.10 -11.77 -17.13
CA GLN A 105 2.15 -12.87 -17.35
C GLN A 105 2.10 -13.27 -18.82
N ARG A 106 2.01 -12.29 -19.73
CA ARG A 106 2.02 -12.53 -21.17
C ARG A 106 3.32 -13.17 -21.66
N LEU A 107 4.47 -12.76 -21.13
CA LEU A 107 5.76 -13.37 -21.43
C LEU A 107 5.79 -14.84 -21.00
N GLU A 108 5.33 -15.17 -19.79
CA GLU A 108 5.30 -16.54 -19.29
C GLU A 108 4.31 -17.41 -20.08
N GLU A 109 3.16 -16.87 -20.51
CA GLU A 109 2.26 -17.58 -21.42
C GLU A 109 2.90 -17.90 -22.77
N LEU A 110 3.62 -16.94 -23.37
CA LEU A 110 4.31 -17.15 -24.64
C LEU A 110 5.43 -18.20 -24.52
N LYS A 111 6.21 -18.16 -23.43
CA LYS A 111 7.23 -19.18 -23.14
C LYS A 111 6.61 -20.58 -23.01
N ARG A 112 5.50 -20.71 -22.28
CA ARG A 112 4.77 -21.98 -22.15
C ARG A 112 4.26 -22.50 -23.50
N LYS A 113 3.75 -21.60 -24.35
CA LYS A 113 3.32 -21.96 -25.71
C LYS A 113 4.50 -22.44 -26.55
N LEU A 114 5.64 -21.76 -26.50
CA LEU A 114 6.85 -22.15 -27.22
C LEU A 114 7.34 -23.54 -26.78
N GLN A 115 7.48 -23.77 -25.47
CA GLN A 115 7.85 -25.08 -24.93
C GLN A 115 6.88 -26.18 -25.34
N GLY A 116 5.57 -25.91 -25.36
CA GLY A 116 4.55 -26.84 -25.81
C GLY A 116 4.59 -27.13 -27.32
N MET A 117 5.15 -26.22 -28.13
CA MET A 117 5.38 -26.42 -29.56
C MET A 117 6.68 -27.19 -29.82
N GLU A 118 7.74 -26.93 -29.07
CA GLU A 118 9.04 -27.64 -29.16
C GLU A 118 8.96 -29.09 -28.66
N ALA A 119 7.99 -29.39 -27.78
CA ALA A 119 7.75 -30.74 -27.27
C ALA A 119 6.88 -31.62 -28.20
N ARG A 120 6.48 -31.13 -29.38
CA ARG A 120 5.73 -31.86 -30.41
C ARG A 120 6.61 -32.16 -31.61
#